data_AF-A0A0M8MB35-F1
#
_entry.id   AF-A0A0M8MB35-F1
#
_cell.length_a   1.000
_cell.length_b   1.000
_cell.length_c   1.000
_cell.angle_alpha   90.00
_cell.angle_beta   90.00
_cell.angle_gamma   90.00
#
_symmetry.space_group_name_H-M   'P 1'
#
loop_
_entity.id
_entity.type
_entity.pdbx_description
1 polymer ?
#
loop_
_entity_poly.entity_id
_entity_poly.type
_entity_poly.pdbx_seq_one_letter_code
_entity_poly.pdbx_strand_id
1 'polypeptide(L)'
;MKTYLRLFAILLIVELLLGMLGLFLTQEIVPKFAESIGHLLNVLLALPLSLINPTWPFYTSPTWFGLTLMVINIVIHTGILYAFMKLRRKKI
;
A
#
# COMPACT_ATOMS: atom_id res chain seq x y z
N MET A 1 -15.49 15.83 -1.84
CA MET A 1 -14.48 15.32 -2.81
C MET A 1 -13.08 15.88 -2.57
N LYS A 2 -12.88 17.19 -2.33
CA LYS A 2 -11.54 17.78 -2.12
C LYS A 2 -10.68 17.05 -1.07
N THR A 3 -11.25 16.65 0.07
CA THR A 3 -10.51 15.91 1.12
C THR A 3 -10.11 14.50 0.71
N TYR A 4 -10.96 13.79 -0.04
CA TYR A 4 -10.67 12.44 -0.52
C TYR A 4 -9.51 12.46 -1.53
N LEU A 5 -9.54 13.39 -2.50
CA LEU A 5 -8.47 13.55 -3.48
C LEU A 5 -7.14 13.94 -2.82
N ARG A 6 -7.19 14.80 -1.79
CA ARG A 6 -5.98 15.15 -1.02
C ARG A 6 -5.40 13.93 -0.30
N LEU A 7 -6.24 13.09 0.33
CA LEU A 7 -5.80 11.85 0.95
C LEU A 7 -5.22 10.86 -0.06
N PHE A 8 -5.90 10.69 -1.19
CA PHE A 8 -5.44 9.82 -2.27
C PHE A 8 -4.06 10.22 -2.75
N ALA A 9 -3.82 11.51 -3.03
CA ALA A 9 -2.52 11.99 -3.49
C ALA A 9 -1.41 11.76 -2.45
N ILE A 10 -1.70 11.98 -1.16
CA ILE A 10 -0.75 11.73 -0.08
C ILE A 10 -0.44 10.23 0.02
N LEU A 11 -1.47 9.37 0.03
CA LEU A 11 -1.31 7.92 0.12
C LEU A 11 -0.56 7.37 -1.08
N LEU A 12 -0.83 7.88 -2.28
CA LEU A 12 -0.13 7.47 -3.49
C LEU A 12 1.39 7.72 -3.39
N ILE A 13 1.81 8.90 -2.91
CA ILE A 13 3.23 9.21 -2.72
C ILE A 13 3.83 8.34 -1.61
N VAL A 14 3.11 8.19 -0.49
CA VAL A 14 3.59 7.41 0.67
C VAL A 14 3.73 5.93 0.32
N GLU A 15 2.74 5.32 -0.34
CA GLU A 15 2.80 3.91 -0.74
C GLU A 15 3.90 3.65 -1.78
N LEU A 16 4.11 4.58 -2.72
CA LEU A 16 5.23 4.48 -3.66
C LEU A 16 6.59 4.49 -2.94
N LEU A 17 6.80 5.45 -2.03
CA LEU A 17 8.05 5.57 -1.28
C LEU A 17 8.27 4.36 -0.37
N LEU A 18 7.24 3.90 0.33
CA LEU A 18 7.33 2.75 1.22
C LEU A 18 7.49 1.43 0.44
N GLY A 19 6.86 1.29 -0.73
CA GLY A 19 7.03 0.13 -1.59
C GLY A 19 8.45 0.05 -2.15
N MET A 20 9.01 1.18 -2.60
CA MET A 20 10.42 1.24 -3.01
C MET A 20 11.37 0.93 -1.84
N LEU A 21 11.09 1.46 -0.65
CA LEU A 21 11.86 1.16 0.55
C LEU A 21 11.77 -0.33 0.90
N GLY A 22 10.57 -0.93 0.84
CA GLY A 22 10.35 -2.34 1.08
C GLY A 22 11.17 -3.22 0.14
N LEU A 23 11.16 -2.92 -1.16
CA LEU A 23 11.98 -3.61 -2.16
C LEU A 23 13.48 -3.49 -1.90
N PHE A 24 13.95 -2.31 -1.50
CA PHE A 24 15.35 -2.08 -1.17
C PHE A 24 15.78 -2.87 0.07
N LEU A 25 14.94 -2.90 1.10
CA LEU A 25 15.19 -3.62 2.34
C LEU A 25 15.16 -5.14 2.18
N THR A 26 14.44 -5.66 1.19
CA THR A 26 14.41 -7.11 0.87
C THR A 26 15.56 -7.58 -0.01
N GLN A 27 16.55 -6.73 -0.33
CA GLN A 27 17.73 -7.15 -1.08
C GLN A 27 18.67 -7.96 -0.18
N GLU A 28 19.29 -9.01 -0.73
CA GLU A 28 20.20 -9.93 0.01
C GLU A 28 21.43 -9.26 0.66
N ILE A 29 21.68 -8.00 0.30
CA ILE A 29 22.80 -7.18 0.81
C ILE A 29 22.49 -6.63 2.21
N VAL A 30 21.22 -6.64 2.62
CA VAL A 30 20.72 -5.99 3.84
C VAL A 30 20.71 -6.98 5.02
N PRO A 31 20.99 -6.54 6.26
CA PRO A 31 20.90 -7.41 7.43
C PRO A 31 19.51 -8.06 7.58
N LYS A 32 19.44 -9.32 8.02
CA LYS A 32 18.18 -10.11 8.18
C LYS A 32 17.06 -9.37 8.93
N PHE A 33 17.42 -8.52 9.88
CA PHE A 33 16.44 -7.70 10.62
C PHE A 33 15.75 -6.68 9.71
N ALA A 34 16.51 -5.99 8.87
CA ALA A 34 15.98 -5.01 7.93
C ALA A 34 15.24 -5.68 6.76
N GLU A 35 15.68 -6.87 6.32
CA GLU A 35 14.92 -7.73 5.40
C GLU A 35 13.52 -8.07 5.95
N SER A 36 13.45 -8.45 7.22
CA SER A 36 12.16 -8.75 7.89
C SER A 36 11.23 -7.53 7.93
N ILE A 37 11.78 -6.32 8.13
CA ILE A 37 11.02 -5.07 8.07
C ILE A 37 10.52 -4.81 6.65
N GLY A 38 11.35 -5.04 5.63
CA GLY A 38 10.97 -4.92 4.23
C GLY A 38 9.79 -5.82 3.86
N HIS A 39 9.82 -7.08 4.28
CA HIS A 39 8.71 -8.01 4.08
C HIS A 39 7.43 -7.55 4.78
N LEU A 40 7.52 -7.08 6.03
CA LEU A 40 6.36 -6.56 6.77
C LEU A 40 5.74 -5.34 6.07
N LEU A 41 6.57 -4.41 5.58
CA LEU A 41 6.11 -3.25 4.81
C LEU A 41 5.37 -3.70 3.55
N ASN A 42 5.95 -4.61 2.78
CA ASN A 42 5.35 -5.12 1.55
C ASN A 42 4.01 -5.82 1.81
N VAL A 43 3.90 -6.60 2.90
CA VAL A 43 2.64 -7.26 3.28
C VAL A 43 1.57 -6.23 3.66
N LEU A 44 1.91 -5.25 4.50
CA LEU A 44 0.98 -4.21 4.93
C LEU A 44 0.49 -3.35 3.76
N LEU A 45 1.39 -3.01 2.84
CA LEU A 45 1.06 -2.24 1.63
C LEU A 45 0.29 -3.06 0.60
N ALA A 46 0.35 -4.39 0.65
CA ALA A 46 -0.36 -5.27 -0.25
C ALA A 46 -1.79 -5.60 0.22
N LEU A 47 -2.08 -5.38 1.50
CA LEU A 47 -3.44 -5.53 2.01
C LEU A 47 -4.36 -4.45 1.42
N PRO A 48 -5.66 -4.74 1.22
CA PRO A 48 -6.29 -6.05 1.38
C PRO A 48 -6.16 -6.95 0.15
N LEU A 49 -5.61 -6.47 -0.98
CA LEU A 49 -5.54 -7.27 -2.22
C LEU A 49 -4.77 -8.58 -2.05
N SER A 50 -3.76 -8.61 -1.18
CA SER A 50 -3.00 -9.82 -0.84
C SER A 50 -3.86 -10.93 -0.22
N LEU A 51 -5.03 -10.60 0.36
CA LEU A 51 -5.99 -11.59 0.87
C LEU A 51 -6.68 -12.37 -0.26
N ILE A 52 -6.75 -11.77 -1.46
CA ILE A 52 -7.32 -12.41 -2.65
C ILE A 52 -6.24 -13.25 -3.33
N ASN A 53 -5.05 -12.66 -3.52
CA ASN A 53 -3.90 -13.36 -4.07
C ASN A 53 -2.60 -12.82 -3.43
N PRO A 54 -1.77 -13.68 -2.79
CA PRO A 54 -0.55 -13.25 -2.11
C PRO A 54 0.48 -12.54 -2.99
N THR A 55 0.43 -12.75 -4.31
CA THR A 55 1.35 -12.12 -5.27
C THR A 55 0.93 -10.69 -5.66
N TRP A 56 -0.26 -10.25 -5.28
CA TRP A 56 -0.80 -8.94 -5.60
C TRP A 56 -0.46 -7.93 -4.49
N PRO A 57 -0.19 -6.65 -4.83
CA PRO A 57 -0.02 -6.08 -6.16
C PRO A 57 1.42 -6.15 -6.71
N PHE A 58 2.43 -6.49 -5.89
CA PHE A 58 3.85 -6.24 -6.20
C PHE A 58 4.57 -7.31 -7.04
N TYR A 59 4.14 -8.57 -6.97
CA TYR A 59 4.84 -9.70 -7.59
C TYR A 59 4.10 -10.25 -8.80
N THR A 60 3.20 -9.46 -9.40
CA THR A 60 2.37 -9.91 -10.52
C THR A 60 2.97 -9.54 -11.86
N SER A 61 2.98 -10.52 -12.77
CA SER A 61 3.32 -10.32 -14.19
C SER A 61 2.03 -10.41 -15.02
N PRO A 62 1.81 -9.51 -16.00
CA PRO A 62 2.71 -8.44 -16.47
C PRO A 62 2.74 -7.20 -15.56
N THR A 63 3.83 -6.43 -15.61
CA THR A 63 4.06 -5.23 -14.76
C THR A 63 2.90 -4.22 -14.78
N TRP A 64 2.27 -4.03 -15.94
CA TRP A 64 1.10 -3.15 -16.10
C TRP A 64 -0.08 -3.58 -15.24
N PHE A 65 -0.28 -4.88 -15.06
CA PHE A 65 -1.33 -5.42 -14.21
C PHE A 65 -1.00 -5.18 -12.73
N GLY A 66 0.26 -5.36 -12.32
CA GLY A 66 0.73 -5.01 -10.97
C GLY A 66 0.53 -3.52 -10.63
N LEU A 67 0.85 -2.62 -11.56
CA LEU A 67 0.60 -1.18 -11.40
C LEU A 67 -0.90 -0.87 -11.25
N THR A 68 -1.74 -1.54 -12.04
CA THR A 68 -3.20 -1.38 -11.95
C THR A 68 -3.72 -1.82 -10.58
N LEU A 69 -3.25 -2.97 -10.10
CA LEU A 69 -3.58 -3.48 -8.77
C LEU A 69 -3.09 -2.54 -7.67
N MET A 70 -1.89 -1.95 -7.80
CA MET A 70 -1.39 -0.96 -6.84
C MET A 70 -2.30 0.26 -6.76
N VAL A 71 -2.76 0.80 -7.90
CA VAL A 71 -3.72 1.91 -7.92
C VAL A 71 -5.04 1.52 -7.25
N ILE A 72 -5.57 0.33 -7.55
CA ILE A 72 -6.78 -0.19 -6.90
C ILE A 72 -6.57 -0.29 -5.38
N ASN A 73 -5.40 -0.76 -4.94
CA ASN A 73 -5.08 -0.89 -3.53
C ASN A 73 -5.09 0.48 -2.82
N ILE A 74 -4.44 1.48 -3.41
CA ILE A 74 -4.43 2.87 -2.90
C ILE A 74 -5.87 3.41 -2.81
N VAL A 75 -6.71 3.16 -3.80
CA VAL A 75 -8.12 3.57 -3.79
C VAL A 75 -8.86 2.95 -2.61
N ILE A 76 -8.64 1.66 -2.34
CA ILE A 76 -9.24 0.95 -1.21
C ILE A 76 -8.74 1.54 0.12
N HIS A 77 -7.43 1.71 0.30
CA HIS A 77 -6.86 2.34 1.50
C HIS A 77 -7.41 3.74 1.74
N THR A 78 -7.51 4.55 0.69
CA THR A 78 -8.11 5.90 0.75
C THR A 78 -9.57 5.81 1.17
N GLY A 79 -10.33 4.86 0.63
CA GLY A 79 -11.73 4.61 0.99
C GLY A 79 -11.91 4.25 2.46
N ILE A 80 -11.08 3.32 2.96
CA ILE A 80 -11.09 2.89 4.36
C ILE A 80 -10.76 4.06 5.29
N LEU A 81 -9.68 4.78 5.04
CA LEU A 81 -9.29 5.96 5.84
C LEU A 81 -10.37 7.04 5.83
N TYR A 82 -10.95 7.32 4.66
CA TYR A 82 -12.04 8.27 4.54
C TYR A 82 -13.28 7.86 5.32
N ALA A 83 -13.65 6.57 5.29
CA ALA A 83 -14.76 6.03 6.06
C ALA A 83 -14.52 6.16 7.58
N PHE A 84 -13.32 5.83 8.06
CA PHE A 84 -12.94 6.01 9.46
C PHE A 84 -13.03 7.48 9.92
N MET A 85 -12.49 8.41 9.12
CA MET A 85 -12.60 9.84 9.43
C MET A 85 -14.06 10.31 9.48
N LYS A 86 -14.89 9.84 8.55
CA LYS A 86 -16.31 10.21 8.49
C LYS A 86 -17.09 9.66 9.68
N LEU A 87 -16.82 8.41 10.09
CA LEU A 87 -17.41 7.81 11.29
C LEU A 87 -17.00 8.57 12.56
N ARG A 88 -15.73 8.95 12.68
CA ARG A 88 -15.24 9.74 13.83
C ARG A 88 -15.89 11.11 13.93
N ARG A 89 -16.08 11.78 12.79
CA ARG A 89 -16.79 13.08 12.71
C ARG A 89 -18.27 13.01 13.04
N LYS A 90 -18.91 11.84 12.94
CA LYS A 90 -20.32 11.64 13.28
C LYS A 90 -20.56 11.37 14.77
N LYS A 91 -19.49 11.06 15.52
CA LYS A 91 -19.49 10.76 16.96
C LYS A 91 -19.11 11.96 17.84
N ILE A 92 -18.63 13.05 17.24
CA ILE A 92 -18.34 14.35 17.88
C ILE A 92 -19.49 15.28 17.53
#